data_AF-A0A356ANA1-F1
#
_entry.id   AF-A0A356ANA1-F1
#
_cell.length_a   1.000
_cell.length_b   1.000
_cell.length_c   1.000
_cell.angle_alpha   90.00
_cell.angle_beta   90.00
_cell.angle_gamma   90.00
#
_symmetry.space_group_name_H-M   'P 1'
#
loop_
_entity.id
_entity.type
_entity.pdbx_description
1 polymer ?
#
loop_
_entity_poly.entity_id
_entity_poly.type
_entity_poly.pdbx_seq_one_letter_code
_entity_poly.pdbx_strand_id
1 'polypeptide(L)'
;PEEGKYHYDGHRNCKVCLKPEDAEAVSGVCPVCGGRITVGVLHRVESLADRGEGFVPPSARHFERLIPLREVIAASIGVSAASKKAGSRYEDLLRAFGPELFLLREAPLGDIRQKAGPLVAEGIRRLRAGEVEVLPGYDGVYGKVKILDQEEIGRLSGQMYFFQEEKRNAPALPKAVKERAVKRMAPGTADGGAQSASAEKAPDMLSGLNPGQREAVLARDTAVAIAGPGTGKTKTLVSRAAHLIRECGVNPSQITAVTFTNRAADEMRGRLAAYFGDRRAVRAMTIGTFHSICLQILKNGTAEPTVIDEQDALSIVGDLLKELHLKASPRDVLRGISLIKSGARTREKADVPPEVCGRYCERLARYGVLDYDDILLNALALLQDGKLESRKEKKLRNSFTYLLVDEFQDVNPVQYRLIREWGRDSAGIFVIGDPDQSIYGFRGSDSRCFERFFTDFPGARSIRLA
;
A
#
# COMPACT_ATOMS: atom_id res chain seq x y z
N PRO A 1 0.43 7.58 14.12
CA PRO A 1 0.60 9.00 13.75
C PRO A 1 -0.41 9.88 14.48
N GLU A 2 0.05 11.04 14.95
CA GLU A 2 -0.78 12.04 15.66
C GLU A 2 -1.93 12.56 14.79
N GLU A 3 -1.73 12.65 13.48
CA GLU A 3 -2.76 13.00 12.48
C GLU A 3 -3.87 11.95 12.33
N GLY A 4 -3.67 10.75 12.86
CA GLY A 4 -4.62 9.65 12.76
C GLY A 4 -5.96 10.00 13.40
N LYS A 5 -7.06 9.50 12.81
CA LYS A 5 -8.45 9.74 13.22
C LYS A 5 -8.80 9.44 14.69
N TYR A 6 -7.97 8.66 15.37
CA TYR A 6 -8.23 8.13 16.70
C TYR A 6 -6.94 8.17 17.53
N HIS A 7 -6.11 9.18 17.35
CA HIS A 7 -4.86 9.26 18.10
C HIS A 7 -5.16 9.50 19.58
N TYR A 8 -5.89 10.57 19.88
CA TYR A 8 -6.33 10.93 21.23
C TYR A 8 -7.73 10.41 21.52
N ASP A 9 -8.07 10.41 22.81
CA ASP A 9 -9.40 10.13 23.29
C ASP A 9 -10.31 11.27 22.89
N GLY A 10 -11.54 10.97 22.46
CA GLY A 10 -12.44 12.07 22.17
C GLY A 10 -13.87 11.71 21.87
N HIS A 11 -14.65 12.77 21.71
CA HIS A 11 -16.06 12.70 21.38
C HIS A 11 -16.36 13.73 20.30
N ARG A 12 -16.59 13.26 19.07
CA ARG A 12 -16.74 14.07 17.85
C ARG A 12 -17.86 15.08 17.98
N ASN A 13 -19.01 14.66 18.49
CA ASN A 13 -20.22 15.50 18.55
C ASN A 13 -20.02 16.72 19.46
N CYS A 14 -19.21 16.57 20.52
CA CYS A 14 -18.89 17.67 21.45
C CYS A 14 -17.55 18.34 21.16
N LYS A 15 -16.84 17.91 20.12
CA LYS A 15 -15.49 18.38 19.76
C LYS A 15 -14.47 18.27 20.90
N VAL A 16 -14.62 17.26 21.76
CA VAL A 16 -13.71 17.01 22.88
C VAL A 16 -12.57 16.12 22.40
N CYS A 17 -11.34 16.59 22.57
CA CYS A 17 -10.09 15.88 22.31
C CYS A 17 -9.24 15.95 23.57
N LEU A 18 -8.98 14.80 24.21
CA LEU A 18 -8.29 14.71 25.49
C LEU A 18 -7.08 13.81 25.35
N LYS A 19 -5.99 14.18 26.03
CA LYS A 19 -4.90 13.26 26.29
C LYS A 19 -5.40 12.13 27.20
N PRO A 20 -4.77 10.95 27.18
CA PRO A 20 -5.19 9.83 28.03
C PRO A 20 -5.26 10.19 29.52
N GLU A 21 -4.27 10.93 30.03
CA GLU A 21 -4.25 11.42 31.42
C GLU A 21 -5.50 12.25 31.76
N ASP A 22 -5.90 13.16 30.86
CA ASP A 22 -7.08 14.00 31.03
C ASP A 22 -8.39 13.19 30.89
N ALA A 23 -8.39 12.17 30.05
CA ALA A 23 -9.53 11.28 29.82
C ALA A 23 -9.79 10.36 31.04
N GLU A 24 -8.73 9.90 31.70
CA GLU A 24 -8.81 9.17 32.97
C GLU A 24 -9.36 10.06 34.08
N ALA A 25 -8.94 11.34 34.13
CA ALA A 25 -9.46 12.30 35.11
C ALA A 25 -10.97 12.52 34.99
N VAL A 26 -11.53 12.43 33.77
CA VAL A 26 -12.98 12.50 33.52
C VAL A 26 -13.67 11.12 33.50
N SER A 27 -13.01 10.07 33.97
CA SER A 27 -13.57 8.70 34.07
C SER A 27 -14.18 8.18 32.75
N GLY A 28 -13.60 8.56 31.61
CA GLY A 28 -14.06 8.11 30.28
C GLY A 28 -15.42 8.66 29.83
N VAL A 29 -15.96 9.67 30.51
CA VAL A 29 -17.20 10.36 30.12
C VAL A 29 -16.93 11.76 29.58
N CYS A 30 -17.66 12.14 28.55
CA CYS A 30 -17.56 13.43 27.90
C CYS A 30 -18.01 14.52 28.88
N PRO A 31 -17.17 15.53 29.19
CA PRO A 31 -17.52 16.58 30.15
C PRO A 31 -18.67 17.48 29.67
N VAL A 32 -18.98 17.46 28.37
CA VAL A 32 -20.02 18.30 27.76
C VAL A 32 -21.39 17.63 27.75
N CYS A 33 -21.46 16.32 27.48
CA CYS A 33 -22.74 15.63 27.28
C CYS A 33 -22.95 14.39 28.16
N GLY A 34 -21.96 14.00 28.97
CA GLY A 34 -21.99 12.77 29.77
C GLY A 34 -21.95 11.46 28.97
N GLY A 35 -21.86 11.52 27.64
CA GLY A 35 -21.70 10.35 26.77
C GLY A 35 -20.32 9.70 26.91
N ARG A 36 -20.18 8.43 26.50
CA ARG A 36 -18.88 7.74 26.54
C ARG A 36 -17.89 8.35 25.54
N ILE A 37 -16.65 8.52 25.96
CA ILE A 37 -15.55 8.96 25.10
C ILE A 37 -15.01 7.76 24.30
N THR A 38 -14.72 7.97 23.01
CA THR A 38 -14.02 6.98 22.19
C THR A 38 -12.56 6.95 22.61
N VAL A 39 -12.09 5.79 23.10
CA VAL A 39 -10.69 5.58 23.49
C VAL A 39 -9.78 5.54 22.24
N GLY A 40 -8.84 6.47 22.20
CA GLY A 40 -7.80 6.64 21.21
C GLY A 40 -6.71 5.58 21.27
N VAL A 41 -5.79 5.66 20.31
CA VAL A 41 -4.65 4.76 20.18
C VAL A 41 -3.61 5.08 21.24
N LEU A 42 -3.36 6.36 21.54
CA LEU A 42 -2.35 6.75 22.52
C LEU A 42 -2.66 6.17 23.91
N HIS A 43 -3.92 6.22 24.33
CA HIS A 43 -4.37 5.64 25.60
C HIS A 43 -4.07 4.13 25.69
N ARG A 44 -4.30 3.38 24.61
CA ARG A 44 -3.95 1.95 24.55
C ARG A 44 -2.45 1.70 24.52
N VAL A 45 -1.67 2.62 23.97
CA VAL A 45 -0.20 2.51 23.95
C VAL A 45 0.33 2.77 25.36
N GLU A 46 -0.12 3.81 26.03
CA GLU A 46 0.29 4.17 27.39
C GLU A 46 -0.08 3.08 28.40
N SER A 47 -1.28 2.49 28.30
CA SER A 47 -1.68 1.39 29.19
C SER A 47 -0.87 0.11 29.01
N LEU A 48 -0.19 -0.06 27.87
CA LEU A 48 0.72 -1.17 27.58
C LEU A 48 2.20 -0.79 27.77
N ALA A 49 2.51 0.50 27.92
CA ALA A 49 3.88 0.97 27.93
C ALA A 49 4.58 0.60 29.24
N ASP A 50 5.77 0.03 29.12
CA ASP A 50 6.67 -0.28 30.22
C ASP A 50 7.61 0.89 30.58
N ARG A 51 7.42 2.04 29.92
CA ARG A 51 8.30 3.20 29.98
C ARG A 51 7.50 4.49 29.76
N GLY A 52 7.97 5.59 30.34
CA GLY A 52 7.36 6.90 30.17
C GLY A 52 7.54 7.48 28.77
N GLU A 53 6.70 8.47 28.44
CA GLU A 53 6.79 9.23 27.20
C GLU A 53 8.18 9.89 27.06
N GLY A 54 8.74 9.86 25.86
CA GLY A 54 10.06 10.45 25.57
C GLY A 54 11.27 9.57 25.91
N PHE A 55 11.09 8.36 26.44
CA PHE A 55 12.21 7.44 26.68
C PHE A 55 12.85 6.97 25.36
N VAL A 56 14.14 7.28 25.17
CA VAL A 56 14.93 6.86 24.01
C VAL A 56 15.90 5.74 24.41
N PRO A 57 15.74 4.51 23.89
CA PRO A 57 16.69 3.43 24.15
C PRO A 57 18.11 3.76 23.66
N PRO A 58 19.16 3.30 24.36
CA PRO A 58 20.56 3.51 23.90
C PRO A 58 20.86 2.92 22.52
N SER A 59 20.10 1.91 22.10
CA SER A 59 20.20 1.26 20.79
C SER A 59 19.28 1.85 19.73
N ALA A 60 18.60 2.96 20.01
CA ALA A 60 17.66 3.58 19.08
C ALA A 60 18.37 4.00 17.79
N ARG A 61 17.83 3.52 16.66
CA ARG A 61 18.31 3.95 15.34
C ARG A 61 17.77 5.34 15.04
N HIS A 62 18.54 6.11 14.30
CA HIS A 62 18.12 7.41 13.79
C HIS A 62 16.85 7.26 12.93
N PHE A 63 15.88 8.12 13.16
CA PHE A 63 14.68 8.24 12.34
C PHE A 63 14.33 9.72 12.15
N GLU A 64 13.67 10.04 11.04
CA GLU A 64 13.20 11.38 10.72
C GLU A 64 11.66 11.37 10.68
N ARG A 65 11.03 12.42 11.21
CA ARG A 65 9.58 12.63 11.12
C ARG A 65 9.30 13.54 9.95
N LEU A 66 8.74 12.98 8.88
CA LEU A 66 8.42 13.73 7.67
C LEU A 66 6.90 13.83 7.51
N ILE A 67 6.48 14.95 6.93
CA ILE A 67 5.09 15.25 6.58
C ILE A 67 5.04 15.39 5.06
N PRO A 68 4.03 14.85 4.36
CA PRO A 68 3.94 14.96 2.92
C PRO A 68 4.06 16.42 2.45
N LEU A 69 4.87 16.66 1.42
CA LEU A 69 5.18 17.98 0.89
C LEU A 69 3.91 18.76 0.53
N ARG A 70 2.90 18.06 0.01
CA ARG A 70 1.61 18.66 -0.32
C ARG A 70 0.91 19.24 0.92
N GLU A 71 1.01 18.58 2.07
CA GLU A 71 0.48 19.07 3.33
C GLU A 71 1.31 20.23 3.88
N VAL A 72 2.64 20.14 3.77
CA VAL A 72 3.54 21.24 4.13
C VAL A 72 3.23 22.51 3.33
N ILE A 73 3.07 22.38 2.02
CA ILE A 73 2.69 23.49 1.13
C ILE A 73 1.33 24.06 1.56
N ALA A 74 0.35 23.18 1.78
CA ALA A 74 -1.02 23.57 2.11
C ALA A 74 -1.08 24.33 3.44
N ALA A 75 -0.45 23.80 4.48
CA ALA A 75 -0.30 24.46 5.77
C ALA A 75 0.43 25.80 5.65
N SER A 76 1.48 25.87 4.81
CA SER A 76 2.28 27.09 4.63
C SER A 76 1.54 28.23 3.92
N ILE A 77 0.59 27.90 3.03
CA ILE A 77 -0.18 28.90 2.27
C ILE A 77 -1.62 29.06 2.77
N GLY A 78 -1.98 28.41 3.89
CA GLY A 78 -3.30 28.52 4.51
C GLY A 78 -4.44 27.91 3.70
N VAL A 79 -4.19 26.84 2.93
CA VAL A 79 -5.22 26.13 2.15
C VAL A 79 -5.31 24.66 2.58
N SER A 80 -6.39 23.97 2.18
CA SER A 80 -6.48 22.52 2.34
C SER A 80 -5.51 21.79 1.40
N ALA A 81 -4.93 20.68 1.86
CA ALA A 81 -4.10 19.80 1.04
C ALA A 81 -4.85 19.32 -0.22
N ALA A 82 -6.17 19.14 -0.14
CA ALA A 82 -7.01 18.75 -1.29
C ALA A 82 -7.17 19.87 -2.34
N SER A 83 -6.76 21.11 -2.05
CA SER A 83 -6.95 22.24 -2.96
C SER A 83 -6.15 22.12 -4.25
N LYS A 84 -6.70 22.64 -5.36
CA LYS A 84 -6.00 22.73 -6.65
C LYS A 84 -4.72 23.59 -6.55
N LYS A 85 -4.72 24.62 -5.71
CA LYS A 85 -3.57 25.51 -5.49
C LYS A 85 -2.40 24.77 -4.85
N ALA A 86 -2.64 23.96 -3.82
CA ALA A 86 -1.61 23.11 -3.22
C ALA A 86 -1.10 22.06 -4.21
N GLY A 87 -2.01 21.42 -4.96
CA GLY A 87 -1.65 20.44 -5.99
C GLY A 87 -0.76 21.01 -7.09
N SER A 88 -1.10 22.19 -7.65
CA SER A 88 -0.27 22.83 -8.69
C SER A 88 1.13 23.13 -8.19
N ARG A 89 1.27 23.70 -6.98
CA ARG A 89 2.58 24.04 -6.41
C ARG A 89 3.42 22.80 -6.09
N TYR A 90 2.77 21.73 -5.66
CA TYR A 90 3.42 20.44 -5.44
C TYR A 90 4.03 19.90 -6.74
N GLU A 91 3.24 19.84 -7.82
CA GLU A 91 3.73 19.40 -9.14
C GLU A 91 4.82 20.33 -9.70
N ASP A 92 4.73 21.64 -9.47
CA ASP A 92 5.74 22.60 -9.90
C ASP A 92 7.08 22.40 -9.17
N LEU A 93 7.04 22.06 -7.89
CA LEU A 93 8.24 21.76 -7.10
C LEU A 93 8.86 20.43 -7.51
N LEU A 94 8.07 19.38 -7.72
CA LEU A 94 8.57 18.10 -8.20
C LEU A 94 9.26 18.23 -9.56
N ARG A 95 8.69 19.01 -10.49
CA ARG A 95 9.30 19.27 -11.79
C ARG A 95 10.61 20.05 -11.71
N ALA A 96 10.76 20.93 -10.71
CA ALA A 96 11.94 21.77 -10.55
C ALA A 96 13.09 21.07 -9.80
N PHE A 97 12.76 20.29 -8.76
CA PHE A 97 13.75 19.75 -7.82
C PHE A 97 13.81 18.22 -7.79
N GLY A 98 12.89 17.54 -8.48
CA GLY A 98 12.84 16.08 -8.52
C GLY A 98 12.01 15.48 -7.36
N PRO A 99 12.39 14.29 -6.87
CA PRO A 99 11.57 13.53 -5.93
C PRO A 99 11.25 14.28 -4.62
N GLU A 100 10.05 14.03 -4.09
CA GLU A 100 9.55 14.64 -2.85
C GLU A 100 10.51 14.49 -1.66
N LEU A 101 11.08 13.30 -1.46
CA LEU A 101 12.00 13.05 -0.34
C LEU A 101 13.25 13.91 -0.41
N PHE A 102 13.80 14.14 -1.61
CA PHE A 102 14.94 15.03 -1.79
C PHE A 102 14.56 16.48 -1.40
N LEU A 103 13.39 16.93 -1.84
CA LEU A 103 12.85 18.25 -1.49
C LEU A 103 12.67 18.45 0.01
N LEU A 104 12.11 17.45 0.70
CA LEU A 104 11.86 17.54 2.13
C LEU A 104 13.13 17.45 2.98
N ARG A 105 14.17 16.77 2.51
CA ARG A 105 15.36 16.45 3.32
C ARG A 105 16.60 17.27 2.96
N GLU A 106 16.91 17.39 1.68
CA GLU A 106 18.25 17.79 1.22
C GLU A 106 18.25 19.08 0.39
N ALA A 107 17.18 19.35 -0.36
CA ALA A 107 17.13 20.47 -1.30
C ALA A 107 17.48 21.83 -0.62
N PRO A 108 18.29 22.70 -1.25
CA PRO A 108 18.67 23.98 -0.67
C PRO A 108 17.46 24.88 -0.43
N LEU A 109 17.31 25.39 0.80
CA LEU A 109 16.17 26.26 1.17
C LEU A 109 16.14 27.56 0.36
N GLY A 110 17.29 28.05 -0.10
CA GLY A 110 17.39 29.23 -0.96
C GLY A 110 16.68 29.04 -2.31
N ASP A 111 16.89 27.88 -2.94
CA ASP A 111 16.28 27.58 -4.24
C ASP A 111 14.77 27.34 -4.09
N ILE A 112 14.37 26.64 -3.01
CA ILE A 112 12.94 26.46 -2.66
C ILE A 112 12.27 27.82 -2.44
N ARG A 113 12.93 28.74 -1.71
CA ARG A 113 12.42 30.09 -1.46
C ARG A 113 12.24 30.87 -2.76
N GLN A 114 13.17 30.75 -3.70
CA GLN A 114 13.06 31.40 -5.01
C GLN A 114 11.89 30.85 -5.83
N LYS A 115 11.65 29.53 -5.79
CA LYS A 115 10.65 28.87 -6.65
C LYS A 115 9.24 28.84 -6.05
N ALA A 116 9.10 28.53 -4.76
CA ALA A 116 7.81 28.36 -4.08
C ALA A 116 7.45 29.50 -3.12
N GLY A 117 8.37 30.42 -2.87
CA GLY A 117 8.20 31.57 -2.00
C GLY A 117 8.65 31.32 -0.55
N PRO A 118 8.71 32.38 0.27
CA PRO A 118 9.26 32.34 1.62
C PRO A 118 8.47 31.44 2.57
N LEU A 119 7.14 31.41 2.46
CA LEU A 119 6.27 30.61 3.33
C LEU A 119 6.53 29.11 3.22
N VAL A 120 6.64 28.59 1.98
CA VAL A 120 6.86 27.15 1.75
C VAL A 120 8.29 26.76 2.14
N ALA A 121 9.27 27.61 1.88
CA ALA A 121 10.65 27.37 2.31
C ALA A 121 10.77 27.33 3.83
N GLU A 122 10.09 28.23 4.54
CA GLU A 122 10.03 28.23 6.00
C GLU A 122 9.31 26.99 6.54
N GLY A 123 8.22 26.56 5.89
CA GLY A 123 7.53 25.33 6.26
C GLY A 123 8.41 24.08 6.15
N ILE A 124 9.20 23.97 5.08
CA ILE A 124 10.17 22.87 4.91
C ILE A 124 11.32 23.00 5.93
N ARG A 125 11.80 24.22 6.23
CA ARG A 125 12.81 24.44 7.27
C ARG A 125 12.32 23.95 8.64
N ARG A 126 11.11 24.33 9.05
CA ARG A 126 10.50 23.91 10.32
C ARG A 126 10.30 22.41 10.38
N LEU A 127 9.86 21.79 9.28
CA LEU A 127 9.79 20.33 9.18
C LEU A 127 11.15 19.67 9.45
N ARG A 128 12.22 20.13 8.78
CA ARG A 128 13.58 19.59 8.97
C ARG A 128 14.12 19.80 10.38
N ALA A 129 13.73 20.88 11.03
CA ALA A 129 14.11 21.18 12.41
C ALA A 129 13.23 20.45 13.45
N GLY A 130 12.13 19.80 13.03
CA GLY A 130 11.15 19.20 13.94
C GLY A 130 10.28 20.22 14.67
N GLU A 131 10.24 21.47 14.23
CA GLU A 131 9.45 22.59 14.78
C GLU A 131 8.01 22.56 14.22
N VAL A 132 7.34 21.41 14.29
CA VAL A 132 5.98 21.23 13.75
C VAL A 132 5.02 20.86 14.86
N GLU A 133 3.93 21.59 14.96
CA GLU A 133 2.85 21.31 15.91
C GLU A 133 1.78 20.46 15.22
N VAL A 134 1.49 19.27 15.73
CA VAL A 134 0.43 18.42 15.20
C VAL A 134 -0.73 18.43 16.18
N LEU A 135 -1.87 18.96 15.73
CA LEU A 135 -3.13 18.84 16.46
C LEU A 135 -3.64 17.40 16.27
N PRO A 136 -3.77 16.61 17.34
CA PRO A 136 -4.06 15.20 17.22
C PRO A 136 -5.51 14.95 16.78
N GLY A 137 -5.72 13.86 16.04
CA GLY A 137 -7.06 13.43 15.64
C GLY A 137 -7.76 12.63 16.75
N TYR A 138 -9.08 12.67 16.74
CA TYR A 138 -9.94 12.00 17.73
C TYR A 138 -11.28 11.60 17.13
N ASP A 139 -11.85 10.50 17.63
CA ASP A 139 -13.20 10.01 17.29
C ASP A 139 -13.60 10.13 15.80
N GLY A 140 -12.69 9.76 14.89
CA GLY A 140 -12.90 9.77 13.43
C GLY A 140 -12.60 11.11 12.72
N VAL A 141 -12.22 12.15 13.47
CA VAL A 141 -11.72 13.43 12.96
C VAL A 141 -10.20 13.31 12.76
N TYR A 142 -9.72 13.61 11.55
CA TYR A 142 -8.28 13.66 11.29
C TYR A 142 -7.61 14.80 12.07
N GLY A 143 -6.41 14.54 12.57
CA GLY A 143 -5.56 15.58 13.12
C GLY A 143 -5.12 16.57 12.04
N LYS A 144 -4.56 17.70 12.46
CA LYS A 144 -4.13 18.77 11.57
C LYS A 144 -2.72 19.17 11.90
N VAL A 145 -1.88 19.20 10.89
CA VAL A 145 -0.55 19.76 10.99
C VAL A 145 -0.62 21.27 10.96
N LYS A 146 0.03 21.91 11.93
CA LYS A 146 0.21 23.34 12.02
C LYS A 146 1.70 23.65 11.97
N ILE A 147 2.11 24.29 10.87
CA ILE A 147 3.52 24.60 10.60
C ILE A 147 3.80 26.10 10.81
N LEU A 148 2.84 26.95 10.47
CA LEU A 148 2.92 28.41 10.59
C LEU A 148 1.62 28.95 11.20
N ASP A 149 1.74 29.96 12.07
CA ASP A 149 0.58 30.66 12.63
C ASP A 149 -0.03 31.64 11.62
N GLN A 150 -1.35 31.88 11.71
CA GLN A 150 -2.03 32.81 10.78
C GLN A 150 -1.44 34.23 10.81
N GLU A 151 -0.94 34.68 11.96
CA GLU A 151 -0.24 35.96 12.12
C GLU A 151 1.16 35.97 11.48
N GLU A 152 1.85 34.83 11.47
CA GLU A 152 3.15 34.68 10.79
C GLU A 152 2.97 34.61 9.27
N ILE A 153 1.93 33.92 8.80
CA ILE A 153 1.56 33.89 7.38
C ILE A 153 1.25 35.32 6.90
N GLY A 154 0.58 36.14 7.72
CA GLY A 154 0.37 37.58 7.47
C GLY A 154 1.68 38.36 7.37
N ARG A 155 2.58 38.24 8.37
CA ARG A 155 3.88 38.92 8.40
C ARG A 155 4.78 38.56 7.22
N LEU A 156 4.77 37.29 6.80
CA LEU A 156 5.57 36.77 5.68
C LEU A 156 4.91 37.00 4.30
N SER A 157 3.62 37.33 4.24
CA SER A 157 2.88 37.60 2.99
C SER A 157 2.82 39.08 2.58
N GLY A 158 3.13 40.02 3.49
CA GLY A 158 3.76 41.30 3.13
C GLY A 158 3.18 42.58 3.75
N GLN A 159 4.05 43.32 4.45
CA GLN A 159 4.19 44.78 4.34
C GLN A 159 5.62 45.22 4.77
N MET A 160 6.36 45.78 3.80
CA MET A 160 7.52 46.71 3.89
C MET A 160 8.84 46.30 4.60
N TYR A 161 9.94 46.42 3.83
CA TYR A 161 11.30 46.72 4.30
C TYR A 161 11.29 47.98 5.17
N PHE A 162 11.71 47.93 6.44
CA PHE A 162 12.29 49.08 7.18
C PHE A 162 13.01 48.58 8.46
N PHE A 163 14.35 48.68 8.46
CA PHE A 163 15.34 48.61 9.56
C PHE A 163 15.07 47.81 10.85
N GLN A 164 15.87 46.76 11.07
CA GLN A 164 16.90 46.77 12.13
C GLN A 164 17.97 45.71 11.86
N GLU A 165 19.16 46.20 11.48
CA GLU A 165 20.41 45.46 11.59
C GLU A 165 20.70 45.23 13.08
N GLU A 166 20.69 43.97 13.53
CA GLU A 166 21.51 43.60 14.69
C GLU A 166 22.79 42.94 14.20
N LYS A 167 23.83 43.77 14.20
CA LYS A 167 25.22 43.37 14.10
C LYS A 167 25.51 42.24 15.09
N ARG A 168 25.93 41.07 14.58
CA ARG A 168 26.87 40.22 15.30
C ARG A 168 28.14 40.09 14.48
N ASN A 169 29.20 40.60 15.08
CA ASN A 169 30.54 40.75 14.53
C ASN A 169 31.09 39.44 13.96
N ALA A 170 31.64 39.55 12.75
CA ALA A 170 32.55 38.57 12.18
C ALA A 170 33.89 38.55 12.94
N PRO A 171 34.70 37.50 12.74
CA PRO A 171 36.10 37.67 12.42
C PRO A 171 36.34 37.38 10.93
N ALA A 172 37.06 38.28 10.28
CA ALA A 172 37.35 38.29 8.84
C ALA A 172 38.66 37.52 8.54
N LEU A 173 38.81 36.76 7.43
CA LEU A 173 39.37 37.10 6.10
C LEU A 173 39.99 35.79 5.51
N PRO A 174 40.42 35.66 4.23
CA PRO A 174 40.40 36.61 3.10
C PRO A 174 39.88 36.08 1.73
N LYS A 175 39.35 37.04 0.97
CA LYS A 175 39.41 37.31 -0.50
C LYS A 175 39.73 36.17 -1.51
N ALA A 176 38.71 35.90 -2.32
CA ALA A 176 38.66 35.90 -3.80
C ALA A 176 39.79 35.26 -4.63
N VAL A 177 39.44 34.23 -5.42
CA VAL A 177 40.06 33.95 -6.72
C VAL A 177 38.99 33.66 -7.78
N LYS A 178 38.86 34.65 -8.68
CA LYS A 178 38.61 34.64 -10.13
C LYS A 178 37.65 33.63 -10.79
N GLU A 179 36.71 34.24 -11.51
CA GLU A 179 35.97 33.77 -12.67
C GLU A 179 36.75 32.86 -13.63
N ARG A 180 36.05 31.86 -14.18
CA ARG A 180 36.18 31.48 -15.60
C ARG A 180 34.83 31.06 -16.15
N ALA A 181 34.37 31.84 -17.12
CA ALA A 181 33.18 31.57 -17.91
C ALA A 181 33.53 30.83 -19.21
N VAL A 182 32.49 30.22 -19.78
CA VAL A 182 32.24 29.92 -21.21
C VAL A 182 32.79 28.59 -21.76
N LYS A 183 31.89 27.67 -22.16
CA LYS A 183 31.50 27.51 -23.59
C LYS A 183 30.22 26.67 -23.77
N ARG A 184 29.16 27.34 -24.24
CA ARG A 184 28.07 26.75 -25.03
C ARG A 184 28.60 26.52 -26.45
N MET A 185 28.31 25.36 -27.04
CA MET A 185 28.27 25.18 -28.49
C MET A 185 26.92 24.58 -28.86
N ALA A 186 26.25 25.23 -29.80
CA ALA A 186 25.09 24.74 -30.53
C ALA A 186 25.51 24.57 -32.02
N PRO A 187 24.61 24.17 -32.93
CA PRO A 187 24.64 22.90 -33.62
C PRO A 187 25.20 22.99 -35.05
N GLY A 188 25.64 21.85 -35.60
CA GLY A 188 26.14 21.74 -36.97
C GLY A 188 25.66 20.44 -37.62
N THR A 189 25.16 20.58 -38.84
CA THR A 189 24.39 19.67 -39.68
C THR A 189 25.10 18.41 -40.19
N ALA A 190 24.29 17.36 -40.34
CA ALA A 190 24.29 16.26 -41.32
C ALA A 190 25.48 16.09 -42.28
N ASP A 191 26.03 14.86 -42.30
CA ASP A 191 26.26 14.15 -43.56
C ASP A 191 26.12 12.63 -43.38
N GLY A 192 25.69 11.95 -44.44
CA GLY A 192 25.23 10.57 -44.47
C GLY A 192 26.32 9.52 -44.40
N GLY A 193 25.97 8.37 -43.82
CA GLY A 193 26.75 7.15 -43.86
C GLY A 193 25.86 5.96 -43.49
N ALA A 194 25.45 5.19 -44.49
CA ALA A 194 24.73 3.95 -44.31
C ALA A 194 25.56 2.97 -43.45
N GLN A 195 25.06 2.62 -42.27
CA GLN A 195 25.50 1.44 -41.54
C GLN A 195 24.29 0.66 -41.00
N SER A 196 24.32 -0.61 -41.34
CA SER A 196 23.39 -1.69 -41.05
C SER A 196 22.73 -1.59 -39.67
N ALA A 197 21.41 -1.73 -39.66
CA ALA A 197 20.59 -1.97 -38.48
C ALA A 197 21.06 -3.25 -37.75
N SER A 198 21.95 -3.09 -36.79
CA SER A 198 22.18 -4.11 -35.76
C SER A 198 20.98 -4.10 -34.83
N ALA A 199 20.29 -5.24 -34.75
CA ALA A 199 19.17 -5.49 -33.86
C ALA A 199 19.49 -4.99 -32.43
N GLU A 200 18.72 -4.00 -31.95
CA GLU A 200 18.76 -3.58 -30.55
C GLU A 200 18.47 -4.81 -29.67
N LYS A 201 19.48 -5.26 -28.92
CA LYS A 201 19.30 -6.28 -27.89
C LYS A 201 18.24 -5.77 -26.91
N ALA A 202 17.20 -6.57 -26.70
CA ALA A 202 16.20 -6.33 -25.66
C ALA A 202 16.90 -6.06 -24.31
N PRO A 203 16.41 -5.12 -23.49
CA PRO A 203 17.05 -4.76 -22.23
C PRO A 203 17.18 -6.01 -21.35
N ASP A 204 18.41 -6.37 -20.97
CA ASP A 204 18.67 -7.54 -20.13
C ASP A 204 18.08 -7.31 -18.72
N MET A 205 16.94 -7.94 -18.41
CA MET A 205 16.26 -7.81 -17.11
C MET A 205 16.97 -8.56 -15.97
N LEU A 206 18.04 -9.31 -16.27
CA LEU A 206 18.97 -9.83 -15.28
C LEU A 206 20.04 -8.80 -14.92
N SER A 207 20.25 -7.78 -15.76
CA SER A 207 21.19 -6.70 -15.47
C SER A 207 20.67 -5.81 -14.33
N GLY A 208 21.52 -5.58 -13.33
CA GLY A 208 21.16 -4.82 -12.13
C GLY A 208 20.21 -5.54 -11.17
N LEU A 209 20.13 -6.88 -11.20
CA LEU A 209 19.59 -7.67 -10.10
C LEU A 209 20.69 -7.99 -9.09
N ASN A 210 20.38 -7.90 -7.80
CA ASN A 210 21.28 -8.39 -6.76
C ASN A 210 21.35 -9.94 -6.76
N PRO A 211 22.31 -10.58 -6.07
CA PRO A 211 22.44 -12.03 -6.08
C PRO A 211 21.18 -12.79 -5.67
N GLY A 212 20.48 -12.33 -4.63
CA GLY A 212 19.23 -12.96 -4.16
C GLY A 212 18.08 -12.80 -5.16
N GLN A 213 17.95 -11.64 -5.79
CA GLN A 213 16.99 -11.40 -6.87
C GLN A 213 17.29 -12.28 -8.09
N ARG A 214 18.56 -12.42 -8.45
CA ARG A 214 18.98 -13.28 -9.55
C ARG A 214 18.68 -14.74 -9.25
N GLU A 215 18.97 -15.22 -8.05
CA GLU A 215 18.60 -16.57 -7.61
C GLU A 215 17.08 -16.79 -7.69
N ALA A 216 16.30 -15.82 -7.18
CA ALA A 216 14.84 -15.85 -7.23
C ALA A 216 14.27 -15.80 -8.65
N VAL A 217 14.95 -15.17 -9.60
CA VAL A 217 14.54 -15.14 -11.02
C VAL A 217 14.87 -16.45 -11.73
N LEU A 218 16.03 -17.05 -11.43
CA LEU A 218 16.52 -18.27 -12.07
C LEU A 218 15.90 -19.56 -11.53
N ALA A 219 15.34 -19.53 -10.32
CA ALA A 219 14.62 -20.68 -9.77
C ALA A 219 13.48 -21.11 -10.70
N ARG A 220 13.30 -22.39 -11.00
CA ARG A 220 12.19 -22.87 -11.86
C ARG A 220 11.16 -23.68 -11.09
N ASP A 221 11.65 -24.36 -10.07
CA ASP A 221 10.91 -25.05 -9.02
C ASP A 221 10.18 -24.09 -8.08
N THR A 222 9.43 -24.69 -7.16
CA THR A 222 8.69 -23.99 -6.11
C THR A 222 9.65 -23.25 -5.16
N ALA A 223 9.42 -21.96 -4.95
CA ALA A 223 10.27 -21.14 -4.10
C ALA A 223 9.50 -20.01 -3.40
N VAL A 224 10.01 -19.63 -2.24
CA VAL A 224 9.55 -18.51 -1.42
C VAL A 224 10.66 -17.46 -1.41
N ALA A 225 10.38 -16.28 -1.95
CA ALA A 225 11.27 -15.13 -1.87
C ALA A 225 10.87 -14.24 -0.67
N ILE A 226 11.73 -14.17 0.33
CA ILE A 226 11.57 -13.26 1.47
C ILE A 226 12.22 -11.94 1.11
N ALA A 227 11.40 -10.89 1.06
CA ALA A 227 11.78 -9.63 0.44
C ALA A 227 11.36 -8.45 1.31
N GLY A 228 12.33 -7.81 1.98
CA GLY A 228 12.09 -6.63 2.82
C GLY A 228 11.54 -5.42 2.05
N PRO A 229 11.15 -4.32 2.74
CA PRO A 229 10.71 -3.09 2.08
C PRO A 229 11.80 -2.57 1.14
N GLY A 230 11.42 -2.14 -0.06
CA GLY A 230 12.36 -1.57 -1.04
C GLY A 230 13.32 -2.55 -1.71
N THR A 231 13.30 -3.86 -1.38
CA THR A 231 14.18 -4.89 -1.97
C THR A 231 13.82 -5.27 -3.42
N GLY A 232 12.87 -4.57 -4.05
CA GLY A 232 12.53 -4.76 -5.46
C GLY A 232 11.61 -5.96 -5.75
N LYS A 233 10.69 -6.34 -4.84
CA LYS A 233 9.70 -7.43 -5.02
C LYS A 233 9.09 -7.48 -6.43
N THR A 234 8.50 -6.37 -6.86
CA THR A 234 7.86 -6.24 -8.18
C THR A 234 8.86 -6.39 -9.33
N LYS A 235 10.10 -5.89 -9.17
CA LYS A 235 11.16 -6.07 -10.17
C LYS A 235 11.50 -7.55 -10.31
N THR A 236 11.71 -8.24 -9.19
CA THR A 236 11.99 -9.69 -9.16
C THR A 236 10.90 -10.50 -9.84
N LEU A 237 9.63 -10.23 -9.51
CA LEU A 237 8.50 -11.01 -10.05
C LEU A 237 8.32 -10.79 -11.56
N VAL A 238 8.49 -9.55 -12.04
CA VAL A 238 8.49 -9.22 -13.48
C VAL A 238 9.67 -9.87 -14.19
N SER A 239 10.89 -9.73 -13.67
CA SER A 239 12.10 -10.34 -14.25
C SER A 239 11.97 -11.87 -14.30
N ARG A 240 11.35 -12.49 -13.30
CA ARG A 240 11.07 -13.94 -13.27
C ARG A 240 10.10 -14.35 -14.38
N ALA A 241 8.97 -13.67 -14.52
CA ALA A 241 8.02 -13.96 -15.59
C ALA A 241 8.66 -13.79 -16.98
N ALA A 242 9.46 -12.74 -17.16
CA ALA A 242 10.24 -12.50 -18.37
C ALA A 242 11.25 -13.62 -18.66
N HIS A 243 11.97 -14.09 -17.65
CA HIS A 243 12.94 -15.18 -17.76
C HIS A 243 12.26 -16.52 -18.13
N LEU A 244 11.12 -16.82 -17.50
CA LEU A 244 10.30 -18.01 -17.83
C LEU A 244 9.90 -18.03 -19.32
N ILE A 245 9.53 -16.88 -19.87
CA ILE A 245 9.10 -16.80 -21.27
C ILE A 245 10.29 -16.82 -22.25
N ARG A 246 11.30 -15.96 -22.02
CA ARG A 246 12.39 -15.76 -23.00
C ARG A 246 13.42 -16.88 -23.00
N GLU A 247 13.91 -17.24 -21.82
CA GLU A 247 15.06 -18.14 -21.68
C GLU A 247 14.62 -19.57 -21.49
N CYS A 248 13.55 -19.74 -20.72
CA CYS A 248 13.00 -21.03 -20.37
C CYS A 248 11.99 -21.57 -21.41
N GLY A 249 11.56 -20.75 -22.37
CA GLY A 249 10.65 -21.13 -23.45
C GLY A 249 9.22 -21.44 -23.01
N VAL A 250 8.80 -20.99 -21.82
CA VAL A 250 7.46 -21.24 -21.29
C VAL A 250 6.44 -20.44 -22.09
N ASN A 251 5.36 -21.10 -22.54
CA ASN A 251 4.30 -20.40 -23.24
C ASN A 251 3.62 -19.40 -22.26
N PRO A 252 3.44 -18.11 -22.62
CA PRO A 252 2.86 -17.13 -21.71
C PRO A 252 1.48 -17.53 -21.15
N SER A 253 0.69 -18.29 -21.92
CA SER A 253 -0.62 -18.82 -21.46
C SER A 253 -0.54 -19.87 -20.36
N GLN A 254 0.66 -20.32 -20.00
CA GLN A 254 0.94 -21.26 -18.92
C GLN A 254 1.36 -20.57 -17.61
N ILE A 255 1.44 -19.24 -17.61
CA ILE A 255 1.90 -18.45 -16.46
C ILE A 255 0.72 -17.66 -15.91
N THR A 256 0.48 -17.83 -14.61
CA THR A 256 -0.46 -17.01 -13.85
C THR A 256 0.28 -16.18 -12.80
N ALA A 257 0.01 -14.87 -12.76
CA ALA A 257 0.53 -13.97 -11.75
C ALA A 257 -0.63 -13.35 -10.93
N VAL A 258 -0.59 -13.58 -9.63
CA VAL A 258 -1.59 -13.13 -8.66
C VAL A 258 -1.01 -11.96 -7.86
N THR A 259 -1.73 -10.85 -7.85
CA THR A 259 -1.36 -9.64 -7.10
C THR A 259 -2.47 -9.23 -6.14
N PHE A 260 -2.13 -8.52 -5.06
CA PHE A 260 -3.16 -8.09 -4.09
C PHE A 260 -4.08 -6.98 -4.62
N THR A 261 -3.58 -6.10 -5.50
CA THR A 261 -4.35 -4.95 -6.02
C THR A 261 -4.41 -4.93 -7.54
N ASN A 262 -5.48 -4.36 -8.10
CA ASN A 262 -5.61 -4.14 -9.55
C ASN A 262 -4.48 -3.24 -10.09
N ARG A 263 -4.07 -2.24 -9.30
CA ARG A 263 -2.95 -1.36 -9.64
C ARG A 263 -1.64 -2.13 -9.80
N ALA A 264 -1.34 -3.06 -8.88
CA ALA A 264 -0.16 -3.91 -8.97
C ALA A 264 -0.21 -4.84 -10.21
N ALA A 265 -1.38 -5.40 -10.51
CA ALA A 265 -1.58 -6.16 -11.75
C ALA A 265 -1.31 -5.32 -13.01
N ASP A 266 -1.85 -4.10 -13.07
CA ASP A 266 -1.66 -3.18 -14.21
C ASP A 266 -0.21 -2.73 -14.36
N GLU A 267 0.45 -2.45 -13.24
CA GLU A 267 1.87 -2.10 -13.22
C GLU A 267 2.74 -3.27 -13.74
N MET A 268 2.46 -4.49 -13.29
CA MET A 268 3.14 -5.69 -13.77
C MET A 268 2.94 -5.89 -15.28
N ARG A 269 1.70 -5.73 -15.78
CA ARG A 269 1.39 -5.79 -17.21
C ARG A 269 2.19 -4.75 -18.00
N GLY A 270 2.24 -3.51 -17.49
CA GLY A 270 2.98 -2.42 -18.11
C GLY A 270 4.48 -2.71 -18.22
N ARG A 271 5.09 -3.17 -17.13
CA ARG A 271 6.52 -3.52 -17.09
C ARG A 271 6.86 -4.69 -18.00
N LEU A 272 6.04 -5.74 -18.04
CA LEU A 272 6.23 -6.87 -18.95
C LEU A 272 6.06 -6.44 -20.41
N ALA A 273 5.06 -5.61 -20.73
CA ALA A 273 4.83 -5.14 -22.09
C ALA A 273 5.99 -4.28 -22.61
N ALA A 274 6.54 -3.41 -21.75
CA ALA A 274 7.73 -2.63 -22.07
C ALA A 274 8.94 -3.54 -22.33
N TYR A 275 9.11 -4.61 -21.56
CA TYR A 275 10.20 -5.57 -21.75
C TYR A 275 10.12 -6.36 -23.05
N PHE A 276 8.93 -6.87 -23.41
CA PHE A 276 8.77 -7.66 -24.63
C PHE A 276 8.71 -6.79 -25.90
N GLY A 277 8.49 -5.49 -25.77
CA GLY A 277 8.26 -4.58 -26.90
C GLY A 277 6.89 -4.77 -27.57
N ASP A 278 6.06 -5.69 -27.07
CA ASP A 278 4.68 -5.90 -27.50
C ASP A 278 3.78 -6.34 -26.33
N ARG A 279 2.46 -6.38 -26.59
CA ARG A 279 1.45 -6.81 -25.62
C ARG A 279 0.98 -8.25 -25.84
N ARG A 280 1.51 -8.99 -26.81
CA ARG A 280 1.00 -10.31 -27.18
C ARG A 280 1.27 -11.33 -26.09
N ALA A 281 2.50 -11.37 -25.57
CA ALA A 281 2.86 -12.26 -24.46
C ALA A 281 2.05 -11.92 -23.20
N VAL A 282 1.96 -10.65 -22.84
CA VAL A 282 1.26 -10.17 -21.64
C VAL A 282 -0.25 -10.46 -21.71
N ARG A 283 -0.88 -10.31 -22.87
CA ARG A 283 -2.31 -10.64 -23.07
C ARG A 283 -2.61 -12.13 -22.98
N ALA A 284 -1.63 -12.98 -23.27
CA ALA A 284 -1.78 -14.42 -23.18
C ALA A 284 -1.62 -14.92 -21.73
N MET A 285 -0.87 -14.21 -20.89
CA MET A 285 -0.74 -14.53 -19.45
C MET A 285 -2.02 -14.22 -18.68
N THR A 286 -2.26 -15.00 -17.62
CA THR A 286 -3.28 -14.66 -16.63
C THR A 286 -2.64 -13.78 -15.56
N ILE A 287 -2.88 -12.47 -15.59
CA ILE A 287 -2.39 -11.55 -14.55
C ILE A 287 -3.61 -10.93 -13.89
N GLY A 288 -3.71 -10.90 -12.56
CA GLY A 288 -4.86 -10.31 -11.88
C GLY A 288 -4.84 -10.47 -10.36
N THR A 289 -5.92 -10.03 -9.71
CA THR A 289 -6.16 -10.31 -8.29
C THR A 289 -6.80 -11.67 -8.09
N PHE A 290 -6.79 -12.18 -6.86
CA PHE A 290 -7.55 -13.40 -6.49
C PHE A 290 -8.99 -13.33 -6.99
N HIS A 291 -9.70 -12.23 -6.71
CA HIS A 291 -11.09 -12.05 -7.13
C HIS A 291 -11.24 -12.04 -8.65
N SER A 292 -10.38 -11.32 -9.37
CA SER A 292 -10.45 -11.27 -10.85
C SER A 292 -10.24 -12.65 -11.47
N ILE A 293 -9.29 -13.42 -10.96
CA ILE A 293 -8.99 -14.78 -11.44
C ILE A 293 -10.12 -15.74 -11.08
N CYS A 294 -10.61 -15.71 -9.84
CA CYS A 294 -11.74 -16.52 -9.40
C CYS A 294 -13.03 -16.22 -10.18
N LEU A 295 -13.32 -14.95 -10.49
CA LEU A 295 -14.44 -14.59 -11.36
C LEU A 295 -14.29 -15.18 -12.76
N GLN A 296 -13.10 -15.14 -13.34
CA GLN A 296 -12.84 -15.77 -14.63
C GLN A 296 -13.04 -17.29 -14.57
N ILE A 297 -12.64 -17.93 -13.47
CA ILE A 297 -12.88 -19.37 -13.25
C ILE A 297 -14.38 -19.67 -13.18
N LEU A 298 -15.12 -18.92 -12.37
CA LEU A 298 -16.57 -19.08 -12.21
C LEU A 298 -17.30 -18.88 -13.54
N LYS A 299 -17.02 -17.80 -14.28
CA LYS A 299 -17.63 -17.54 -15.60
C LYS A 299 -17.42 -18.67 -16.62
N ASN A 300 -16.34 -19.46 -16.47
CA ASN A 300 -16.07 -20.57 -17.37
C ASN A 300 -16.77 -21.88 -16.94
N GLY A 301 -17.07 -22.04 -15.65
CA GLY A 301 -17.65 -23.28 -15.09
C GLY A 301 -19.11 -23.19 -14.68
N THR A 302 -19.66 -21.99 -14.48
CA THR A 302 -21.06 -21.77 -14.07
C THR A 302 -21.69 -20.66 -14.92
N ALA A 303 -22.99 -20.39 -14.69
CA ALA A 303 -23.61 -19.15 -15.16
C ALA A 303 -22.84 -17.94 -14.61
N GLU A 304 -22.88 -16.82 -15.34
CA GLU A 304 -22.17 -15.60 -14.95
C GLU A 304 -22.66 -15.13 -13.57
N PRO A 305 -21.79 -15.09 -12.55
CA PRO A 305 -22.21 -14.76 -11.20
C PRO A 305 -22.58 -13.28 -11.10
N THR A 306 -23.73 -13.00 -10.50
CA THR A 306 -24.09 -11.63 -10.12
C THR A 306 -23.41 -11.32 -8.79
N VAL A 307 -22.54 -10.32 -8.77
CA VAL A 307 -21.80 -9.91 -7.56
C VAL A 307 -22.42 -8.66 -6.98
N ILE A 308 -22.72 -8.68 -5.68
CA ILE A 308 -23.18 -7.50 -4.93
C ILE A 308 -22.00 -6.76 -4.31
N ASP A 309 -22.19 -5.46 -4.09
CA ASP A 309 -21.19 -4.63 -3.43
C ASP A 309 -21.34 -4.65 -1.89
N GLU A 310 -20.49 -3.91 -1.19
CA GLU A 310 -20.52 -3.81 0.27
C GLU A 310 -21.81 -3.14 0.78
N GLN A 311 -22.41 -2.21 0.02
CA GLN A 311 -23.62 -1.50 0.44
C GLN A 311 -24.84 -2.42 0.39
N ASP A 312 -24.97 -3.19 -0.67
CA ASP A 312 -26.01 -4.21 -0.82
C ASP A 312 -25.88 -5.27 0.28
N ALA A 313 -24.66 -5.77 0.52
CA ALA A 313 -24.39 -6.72 1.59
C ALA A 313 -24.76 -6.15 2.98
N LEU A 314 -24.44 -4.88 3.25
CA LEU A 314 -24.83 -4.19 4.48
C LEU A 314 -26.35 -4.05 4.61
N SER A 315 -27.07 -3.79 3.52
CA SER A 315 -28.53 -3.71 3.52
C SER A 315 -29.14 -5.06 3.89
N ILE A 316 -28.66 -6.16 3.29
CA ILE A 316 -29.13 -7.51 3.58
C ILE A 316 -28.90 -7.86 5.05
N VAL A 317 -27.70 -7.59 5.58
CA VAL A 317 -27.41 -7.81 7.01
C VAL A 317 -28.30 -6.94 7.90
N GLY A 318 -28.50 -5.67 7.54
CA GLY A 318 -29.36 -4.75 8.27
C GLY A 318 -30.80 -5.24 8.37
N ASP A 319 -31.35 -5.78 7.29
CA ASP A 319 -32.72 -6.33 7.29
C ASP A 319 -32.81 -7.64 8.07
N LEU A 320 -31.80 -8.52 7.95
CA LEU A 320 -31.71 -9.74 8.78
C LEU A 320 -31.67 -9.43 10.27
N LEU A 321 -30.93 -8.41 10.70
CA LEU A 321 -30.86 -8.01 12.11
C LEU A 321 -32.21 -7.48 12.62
N LYS A 322 -32.97 -6.75 11.79
CA LYS A 322 -34.33 -6.29 12.13
C LYS A 322 -35.30 -7.46 12.25
N GLU A 323 -35.28 -8.39 11.29
CA GLU A 323 -36.14 -9.58 11.27
C GLU A 323 -35.90 -10.49 12.48
N LEU A 324 -34.65 -10.64 12.90
CA LEU A 324 -34.26 -11.46 14.06
C LEU A 324 -34.34 -10.69 15.40
N HIS A 325 -34.75 -9.42 15.38
CA HIS A 325 -34.80 -8.54 16.56
C HIS A 325 -33.46 -8.44 17.31
N LEU A 326 -32.34 -8.49 16.59
CA LEU A 326 -30.99 -8.46 17.15
C LEU A 326 -30.44 -7.03 17.18
N LYS A 327 -29.89 -6.62 18.33
CA LYS A 327 -29.21 -5.33 18.49
C LYS A 327 -27.72 -5.50 18.20
N ALA A 328 -27.35 -5.42 16.92
CA ALA A 328 -25.96 -5.42 16.47
C ALA A 328 -25.73 -4.40 15.36
N SER A 329 -24.47 -4.01 15.17
CA SER A 329 -24.05 -3.13 14.07
C SER A 329 -23.96 -3.96 12.78
N PRO A 330 -24.71 -3.63 11.70
CA PRO A 330 -24.65 -4.38 10.44
C PRO A 330 -23.22 -4.47 9.88
N ARG A 331 -22.42 -3.42 10.09
CA ARG A 331 -21.03 -3.35 9.63
C ARG A 331 -20.12 -4.32 10.38
N ASP A 332 -20.27 -4.41 11.69
CA ASP A 332 -19.45 -5.30 12.51
C ASP A 332 -19.83 -6.77 12.27
N VAL A 333 -21.13 -7.03 12.08
CA VAL A 333 -21.64 -8.34 11.69
C VAL A 333 -21.14 -8.74 10.31
N LEU A 334 -21.23 -7.86 9.30
CA LEU A 334 -20.72 -8.16 7.96
C LEU A 334 -19.21 -8.42 7.96
N ARG A 335 -18.44 -7.61 8.71
CA ARG A 335 -17.00 -7.84 8.92
C ARG A 335 -16.74 -9.21 9.56
N GLY A 336 -17.51 -9.59 10.57
CA GLY A 336 -17.40 -10.89 11.22
C GLY A 336 -17.74 -12.04 10.27
N ILE A 337 -18.76 -11.89 9.43
CA ILE A 337 -19.11 -12.87 8.38
C ILE A 337 -17.94 -13.04 7.41
N SER A 338 -17.31 -11.95 6.97
CA SER A 338 -16.14 -12.00 6.08
C SER A 338 -14.94 -12.70 6.73
N LEU A 339 -14.68 -12.48 8.02
CA LEU A 339 -13.67 -13.22 8.77
C LEU A 339 -13.96 -14.72 8.86
N ILE A 340 -15.23 -15.10 9.06
CA ILE A 340 -15.66 -16.50 9.05
C ILE A 340 -15.46 -17.11 7.66
N LYS A 341 -15.94 -16.43 6.60
CA LYS A 341 -15.84 -16.89 5.21
C LYS A 341 -14.38 -17.05 4.76
N SER A 342 -13.50 -16.12 5.12
CA SER A 342 -12.06 -16.18 4.80
C SER A 342 -11.28 -17.23 5.60
N GLY A 343 -11.92 -17.88 6.59
CA GLY A 343 -11.31 -18.87 7.47
C GLY A 343 -10.31 -18.27 8.47
N ALA A 344 -10.44 -16.96 8.75
CA ALA A 344 -9.53 -16.23 9.63
C ALA A 344 -9.47 -16.88 11.02
N ARG A 345 -8.24 -17.08 11.53
CA ARG A 345 -8.00 -17.57 12.89
C ARG A 345 -7.85 -16.38 13.83
N THR A 346 -8.92 -15.64 14.07
CA THR A 346 -8.88 -14.50 14.98
C THR A 346 -8.92 -14.96 16.45
N ARG A 347 -8.15 -14.28 17.32
CA ARG A 347 -8.25 -14.44 18.79
C ARG A 347 -9.52 -13.79 19.34
N GLU A 348 -9.98 -12.72 18.72
CA GLU A 348 -11.28 -12.11 18.96
C GLU A 348 -12.34 -12.96 18.27
N LYS A 349 -13.31 -13.50 19.03
CA LYS A 349 -14.48 -14.14 18.41
C LYS A 349 -15.14 -13.10 17.51
N ALA A 350 -15.35 -13.43 16.24
CA ALA A 350 -16.22 -12.65 15.39
C ALA A 350 -17.57 -12.57 16.13
N ASP A 351 -17.98 -11.37 16.56
CA ASP A 351 -19.22 -11.15 17.30
C ASP A 351 -20.41 -11.18 16.33
N VAL A 352 -20.54 -12.32 15.65
CA VAL A 352 -21.60 -12.62 14.71
C VAL A 352 -22.57 -13.52 15.46
N PRO A 353 -23.84 -13.09 15.65
CA PRO A 353 -24.85 -13.95 16.22
C PRO A 353 -24.93 -15.26 15.40
N PRO A 354 -24.91 -16.45 16.04
CA PRO A 354 -24.68 -17.73 15.34
C PRO A 354 -25.60 -18.00 14.16
N GLU A 355 -26.84 -17.52 14.22
CA GLU A 355 -27.86 -17.72 13.20
C GLU A 355 -27.69 -16.80 11.98
N VAL A 356 -27.02 -15.65 12.14
CA VAL A 356 -26.97 -14.60 11.12
C VAL A 356 -26.10 -14.99 9.94
N CYS A 357 -24.94 -15.63 10.18
CA CYS A 357 -24.05 -16.04 9.08
C CYS A 357 -24.74 -17.04 8.14
N GLY A 358 -25.43 -18.04 8.69
CA GLY A 358 -26.16 -19.03 7.89
C GLY A 358 -27.32 -18.39 7.11
N ARG A 359 -28.13 -17.57 7.78
CA ARG A 359 -29.26 -16.87 7.15
C ARG A 359 -28.84 -15.87 6.08
N TYR A 360 -27.70 -15.22 6.26
CA TYR A 360 -27.10 -14.35 5.26
C TYR A 360 -26.72 -15.12 4.01
N CYS A 361 -25.97 -16.23 4.14
CA CYS A 361 -25.63 -17.09 3.01
C CYS A 361 -26.88 -17.66 2.31
N GLU A 362 -27.90 -18.06 3.06
CA GLU A 362 -29.20 -18.50 2.50
C GLU A 362 -29.88 -17.38 1.69
N ARG A 363 -29.81 -16.13 2.16
CA ARG A 363 -30.41 -14.97 1.47
C ARG A 363 -29.68 -14.69 0.16
N LEU A 364 -28.35 -14.69 0.16
CA LEU A 364 -27.55 -14.54 -1.06
C LEU A 364 -27.89 -15.63 -2.09
N ALA A 365 -27.97 -16.88 -1.64
CA ALA A 365 -28.35 -18.00 -2.50
C ALA A 365 -29.78 -17.86 -3.07
N ARG A 366 -30.76 -17.40 -2.27
CA ARG A 366 -32.13 -17.13 -2.73
C ARG A 366 -32.21 -16.02 -3.77
N TYR A 367 -31.38 -14.99 -3.63
CA TYR A 367 -31.30 -13.89 -4.60
C TYR A 367 -30.47 -14.26 -5.85
N GLY A 368 -29.74 -15.38 -5.81
CA GLY A 368 -28.86 -15.78 -6.91
C GLY A 368 -27.64 -14.85 -7.06
N VAL A 369 -27.21 -14.22 -5.96
CA VAL A 369 -26.08 -13.27 -5.94
C VAL A 369 -24.95 -13.77 -5.05
N LEU A 370 -23.74 -13.27 -5.28
CA LEU A 370 -22.54 -13.57 -4.51
C LEU A 370 -21.96 -12.27 -3.93
N ASP A 371 -21.39 -12.32 -2.74
CA ASP A 371 -20.50 -11.26 -2.27
C ASP A 371 -19.03 -11.53 -2.66
N TYR A 372 -18.13 -10.62 -2.28
CA TYR A 372 -16.71 -10.74 -2.62
C TYR A 372 -16.04 -12.00 -2.07
N ASP A 373 -16.40 -12.44 -0.86
CA ASP A 373 -15.82 -13.64 -0.25
C ASP A 373 -16.35 -14.91 -0.93
N ASP A 374 -17.62 -14.90 -1.34
CA ASP A 374 -18.25 -16.01 -2.06
C ASP A 374 -17.63 -16.25 -3.44
N ILE A 375 -17.06 -15.23 -4.09
CA ILE A 375 -16.28 -15.42 -5.32
C ILE A 375 -15.13 -16.40 -5.07
N LEU A 376 -14.41 -16.24 -3.96
CA LEU A 376 -13.26 -17.07 -3.63
C LEU A 376 -13.70 -18.48 -3.20
N LEU A 377 -14.71 -18.56 -2.33
CA LEU A 377 -15.23 -19.82 -1.82
C LEU A 377 -15.86 -20.69 -2.91
N ASN A 378 -16.68 -20.10 -3.79
CA ASN A 378 -17.30 -20.85 -4.88
C ASN A 378 -16.27 -21.26 -5.93
N ALA A 379 -15.29 -20.42 -6.24
CA ALA A 379 -14.22 -20.80 -7.15
C ALA A 379 -13.40 -21.97 -6.57
N LEU A 380 -13.12 -21.95 -5.27
CA LEU A 380 -12.44 -23.03 -4.58
C LEU A 380 -13.26 -24.33 -4.62
N ALA A 381 -14.56 -24.27 -4.28
CA ALA A 381 -15.46 -25.42 -4.32
C ALA A 381 -15.54 -26.02 -5.74
N LEU A 382 -15.64 -25.17 -6.76
CA LEU A 382 -15.69 -25.59 -8.16
C LEU A 382 -14.43 -26.37 -8.59
N LEU A 383 -13.25 -25.96 -8.10
CA LEU A 383 -11.98 -26.64 -8.35
C LEU A 383 -11.86 -27.97 -7.60
N GLN A 384 -12.34 -28.01 -6.35
CA GLN A 384 -12.26 -29.21 -5.50
C GLN A 384 -13.25 -30.29 -5.93
N ASP A 385 -14.45 -29.89 -6.37
CA ASP A 385 -15.50 -30.82 -6.81
C ASP A 385 -15.26 -31.40 -8.21
N GLY A 386 -14.27 -30.91 -8.95
CA GLY A 386 -13.98 -31.37 -10.32
C GLY A 386 -15.12 -31.10 -11.31
N LYS A 387 -15.94 -30.06 -11.06
CA LYS A 387 -17.16 -29.75 -11.81
C LYS A 387 -16.93 -28.99 -13.12
N LEU A 388 -15.68 -28.64 -13.46
CA LEU A 388 -15.37 -28.05 -14.76
C LEU A 388 -15.44 -29.11 -15.86
N GLU A 389 -15.97 -28.74 -17.02
CA GLU A 389 -15.87 -29.58 -18.22
C GLU A 389 -14.39 -29.92 -18.52
N SER A 390 -14.10 -31.19 -18.82
CA SER A 390 -12.73 -31.71 -18.92
C SER A 390 -11.78 -30.87 -19.81
N ARG A 391 -12.28 -30.31 -20.92
CA ARG A 391 -11.50 -29.42 -21.79
C ARG A 391 -11.20 -28.06 -21.15
N LYS A 392 -12.18 -27.45 -20.49
CA LYS A 392 -12.02 -26.17 -19.80
C LYS A 392 -11.12 -26.32 -18.57
N GLU A 393 -11.28 -27.41 -17.84
CA GLU A 393 -10.43 -27.76 -16.71
C GLU A 393 -8.98 -27.91 -17.14
N LYS A 394 -8.72 -28.66 -18.22
CA LYS A 394 -7.37 -28.84 -18.75
C LYS A 394 -6.74 -27.52 -19.18
N LYS A 395 -7.51 -26.64 -19.84
CA LYS A 395 -7.02 -25.30 -20.22
C LYS A 395 -6.69 -24.46 -19.00
N LEU A 396 -7.54 -24.50 -17.97
CA LEU A 396 -7.35 -23.78 -16.72
C LEU A 396 -6.11 -24.29 -15.98
N ARG A 397 -5.99 -25.61 -15.76
CA ARG A 397 -4.82 -26.23 -15.14
C ARG A 397 -3.53 -25.88 -15.90
N ASN A 398 -3.57 -25.90 -17.23
CA ASN A 398 -2.43 -25.50 -18.05
C ASN A 398 -2.02 -24.05 -17.81
N SER A 399 -2.96 -23.12 -17.54
CA SER A 399 -2.61 -21.73 -17.21
C SER A 399 -1.93 -21.54 -15.86
N PHE A 400 -1.99 -22.53 -14.97
CA PHE A 400 -1.32 -22.53 -13.68
C PHE A 400 -0.04 -23.38 -13.66
N THR A 401 0.52 -23.73 -14.83
CA THR A 401 1.80 -24.47 -14.89
C THR A 401 2.90 -23.74 -14.13
N TYR A 402 2.94 -22.40 -14.20
CA TYR A 402 3.75 -21.57 -13.33
C TYR A 402 2.87 -20.55 -12.62
N LEU A 403 2.90 -20.55 -11.29
CA LEU A 403 2.12 -19.65 -10.45
C LEU A 403 3.05 -18.67 -9.74
N LEU A 404 2.84 -17.38 -9.95
CA LEU A 404 3.57 -16.30 -9.30
C LEU A 404 2.60 -15.57 -8.36
N VAL A 405 2.95 -15.41 -7.09
CA VAL A 405 2.08 -14.76 -6.09
C VAL A 405 2.85 -13.64 -5.41
N ASP A 406 2.33 -12.42 -5.50
CA ASP A 406 2.86 -11.23 -4.85
C ASP A 406 2.19 -10.97 -3.49
N GLU A 407 2.86 -10.22 -2.62
CA GLU A 407 2.42 -9.86 -1.26
C GLU A 407 1.87 -11.05 -0.45
N PHE A 408 2.62 -12.15 -0.43
CA PHE A 408 2.19 -13.40 0.20
C PHE A 408 1.91 -13.27 1.71
N GLN A 409 2.44 -12.25 2.38
CA GLN A 409 2.14 -11.96 3.79
C GLN A 409 0.71 -11.50 4.06
N ASP A 410 -0.02 -11.08 3.02
CA ASP A 410 -1.39 -10.57 3.12
C ASP A 410 -2.43 -11.61 2.69
N VAL A 411 -2.00 -12.84 2.43
CA VAL A 411 -2.85 -13.97 2.05
C VAL A 411 -3.65 -14.47 3.26
N ASN A 412 -4.95 -14.67 3.06
CA ASN A 412 -5.82 -15.32 4.04
C ASN A 412 -5.92 -16.85 3.82
N PRO A 413 -6.46 -17.62 4.78
CA PRO A 413 -6.54 -19.08 4.66
C PRO A 413 -7.28 -19.61 3.42
N VAL A 414 -8.34 -18.95 2.95
CA VAL A 414 -9.05 -19.34 1.73
C VAL A 414 -8.21 -19.07 0.47
N GLN A 415 -7.57 -17.91 0.38
CA GLN A 415 -6.64 -17.58 -0.70
C GLN A 415 -5.46 -18.54 -0.73
N TYR A 416 -4.94 -18.93 0.44
CA TYR A 416 -3.89 -19.95 0.53
C TYR A 416 -4.38 -21.31 -0.01
N ARG A 417 -5.60 -21.73 0.32
CA ARG A 417 -6.20 -22.95 -0.26
C ARG A 417 -6.34 -22.86 -1.78
N LEU A 418 -6.72 -21.69 -2.32
CA LEU A 418 -6.75 -21.45 -3.76
C LEU A 418 -5.36 -21.61 -4.39
N ILE A 419 -4.31 -21.02 -3.80
CA ILE A 419 -2.92 -21.18 -4.27
C ILE A 419 -2.53 -22.65 -4.31
N ARG A 420 -2.92 -23.44 -3.30
CA ARG A 420 -2.65 -24.88 -3.27
C ARG A 420 -3.37 -25.64 -4.37
N GLU A 421 -4.64 -25.37 -4.60
CA GLU A 421 -5.41 -26.04 -5.66
C GLU A 421 -4.88 -25.65 -7.06
N TRP A 422 -4.58 -24.37 -7.28
CA TRP A 422 -3.94 -23.90 -8.52
C TRP A 422 -2.56 -24.50 -8.72
N GLY A 423 -1.80 -24.67 -7.63
CA GLY A 423 -0.43 -25.16 -7.64
C GLY A 423 -0.26 -26.68 -7.71
N ARG A 424 -1.35 -27.46 -7.58
CA ARG A 424 -1.31 -28.93 -7.42
C ARG A 424 -0.53 -29.67 -8.52
N ASP A 425 -0.70 -29.23 -9.76
CA ASP A 425 -0.04 -29.82 -10.95
C ASP A 425 0.97 -28.83 -11.57
N SER A 426 1.37 -27.79 -10.83
CA SER A 426 2.29 -26.77 -11.35
C SER A 426 3.73 -27.30 -11.45
N ALA A 427 4.46 -26.82 -12.45
CA ALA A 427 5.90 -27.01 -12.56
C ALA A 427 6.68 -26.17 -11.52
N GLY A 428 6.08 -25.09 -11.03
CA GLY A 428 6.67 -24.27 -9.97
C GLY A 428 5.73 -23.19 -9.45
N ILE A 429 5.66 -23.07 -8.12
CA ILE A 429 4.97 -21.99 -7.42
C ILE A 429 6.02 -21.04 -6.85
N PHE A 430 5.96 -19.78 -7.24
CA PHE A 430 6.82 -18.74 -6.70
C PHE A 430 5.99 -17.75 -5.91
N VAL A 431 6.23 -17.67 -4.60
CA VAL A 431 5.59 -16.69 -3.74
C VAL A 431 6.64 -15.69 -3.28
N ILE A 432 6.28 -14.41 -3.25
CA ILE A 432 7.15 -13.34 -2.74
C ILE A 432 6.40 -12.52 -1.70
N GLY A 433 7.09 -12.15 -0.62
CA GLY A 433 6.49 -11.35 0.43
C GLY A 433 7.45 -11.07 1.58
N ASP A 434 6.94 -10.35 2.57
CA ASP A 434 7.67 -10.05 3.81
C ASP A 434 6.81 -10.41 5.02
N PRO A 435 7.15 -11.48 5.77
CA PRO A 435 6.44 -11.85 6.99
C PRO A 435 6.33 -10.70 8.00
N ASP A 436 7.33 -9.81 8.05
CA ASP A 436 7.36 -8.68 8.98
C ASP A 436 6.45 -7.51 8.54
N GLN A 437 5.89 -7.55 7.33
CA GLN A 437 4.95 -6.55 6.81
C GLN A 437 3.49 -7.01 6.78
N SER A 438 3.12 -8.10 7.46
CA SER A 438 1.73 -8.53 7.52
C SER A 438 0.88 -7.57 8.37
N ILE A 439 0.26 -6.57 7.72
CA ILE A 439 -0.56 -5.54 8.40
C ILE A 439 -2.08 -5.76 8.22
N TYR A 440 -2.49 -6.68 7.36
CA TYR A 440 -3.91 -6.93 7.05
C TYR A 440 -4.57 -8.01 7.92
N GLY A 441 -4.00 -8.35 9.09
CA GLY A 441 -4.55 -9.38 9.99
C GLY A 441 -6.00 -9.10 10.42
N PHE A 442 -6.38 -7.81 10.51
CA PHE A 442 -7.76 -7.39 10.80
C PHE A 442 -8.79 -7.72 9.70
N ARG A 443 -8.31 -8.10 8.50
CA ARG A 443 -9.06 -8.63 7.35
C ARG A 443 -8.89 -10.13 7.16
N GLY A 444 -8.22 -10.81 8.09
CA GLY A 444 -8.06 -12.27 8.07
C GLY A 444 -6.80 -12.79 7.41
N SER A 445 -5.82 -11.95 7.05
CA SER A 445 -4.51 -12.44 6.61
C SER A 445 -3.82 -13.25 7.72
N ASP A 446 -3.10 -14.31 7.35
CA ASP A 446 -2.45 -15.22 8.29
C ASP A 446 -0.98 -15.41 7.90
N SER A 447 -0.05 -14.76 8.61
CA SER A 447 1.39 -14.88 8.34
C SER A 447 1.91 -16.32 8.47
N ARG A 448 1.20 -17.21 9.17
CA ARG A 448 1.51 -18.64 9.24
C ARG A 448 1.33 -19.33 7.89
N CYS A 449 0.75 -18.69 6.89
CA CYS A 449 0.75 -19.17 5.51
C CYS A 449 2.17 -19.42 4.97
N PHE A 450 3.19 -18.67 5.40
CA PHE A 450 4.59 -18.98 5.07
C PHE A 450 5.04 -20.33 5.62
N GLU A 451 4.82 -20.59 6.91
CA GLU A 451 5.17 -21.86 7.56
C GLU A 451 4.41 -23.04 6.95
N ARG A 452 3.11 -22.84 6.68
CA ARG A 452 2.27 -23.85 6.01
C ARG A 452 2.77 -24.12 4.60
N PHE A 453 3.24 -23.11 3.87
CA PHE A 453 3.76 -23.28 2.52
C PHE A 453 4.93 -24.25 2.48
N PHE A 454 5.90 -24.11 3.39
CA PHE A 454 7.03 -25.05 3.50
C PHE A 454 6.59 -26.45 3.94
N THR A 455 5.51 -26.55 4.72
CA THR A 455 4.94 -27.85 5.13
C THR A 455 4.23 -28.56 3.98
N ASP A 456 3.44 -27.82 3.20
CA ASP A 456 2.66 -28.36 2.08
C ASP A 456 3.52 -28.58 0.82
N PHE A 457 4.63 -27.84 0.68
CA PHE A 457 5.60 -27.96 -0.39
C PHE A 457 7.01 -28.19 0.19
N PRO A 458 7.34 -29.42 0.64
CA PRO A 458 8.60 -29.71 1.33
C PRO A 458 9.86 -29.50 0.47
N GLY A 459 9.72 -29.45 -0.85
CA GLY A 459 10.80 -29.10 -1.78
C GLY A 459 10.96 -27.59 -2.03
N ALA A 460 10.17 -26.73 -1.38
CA ALA A 460 10.19 -25.29 -1.61
C ALA A 460 11.50 -24.67 -1.12
N ARG A 461 12.20 -23.96 -2.02
CA ARG A 461 13.41 -23.21 -1.65
C ARG A 461 13.07 -21.88 -0.99
N SER A 462 13.85 -21.48 0.01
CA SER A 462 13.73 -20.16 0.65
C SER A 462 14.87 -19.27 0.16
N ILE A 463 14.54 -18.12 -0.43
CA ILE A 463 15.50 -17.18 -1.04
C ILE A 463 15.32 -15.81 -0.38
N ARG A 464 16.41 -15.22 0.13
CA ARG A 464 16.37 -13.88 0.73
C ARG A 464 16.82 -12.82 -0.27
N LEU A 465 16.00 -11.80 -0.48
CA LEU A 465 16.36 -10.63 -1.28
C LEU A 465 17.07 -9.63 -0.36
N ALA A 466 18.38 -9.78 -0.21
CA ALA A 466 19.24 -8.87 0.58
C ALA A 466 19.67 -7.65 -0.24
#